data_AF-A0A7L3XJM3-F1
#
_entry.id   AF-A0A7L3XJM3-F1
#
_cell.length_a   1.000
_cell.length_b   1.000
_cell.length_c   1.000
_cell.angle_alpha   90.00
_cell.angle_beta   90.00
_cell.angle_gamma   90.00
#
_symmetry.space_group_name_H-M   'P 1'
#
loop_
_entity.id
_entity.type
_entity.pdbx_description
1 polymer ?
#
loop_
_entity_poly.entity_id
_entity_poly.type
_entity_poly.pdbx_seq_one_letter_code
_entity_poly.pdbx_strand_id
1 'polypeptide(L)'
;IGEQVLLKCSFKSSSPITESLTVDWTYRPLTGGQMETIFHYQSVPYPTTVGKFKDRISWVGNVAKGDASIAIQSPVMSDNGTFICSVKNPPDV
;
A
#
# COMPACT_ATOMS: atom_id res chain seq x y z
N ILE A 1 -21.14 -4.39 -10.02
CA ILE A 1 -20.10 -3.38 -9.72
C ILE A 1 -19.81 -3.50 -8.24
N GLY A 2 -18.61 -3.95 -7.87
CA GLY A 2 -18.21 -4.09 -6.48
C GLY A 2 -17.75 -2.75 -5.91
N GLU A 3 -18.11 -2.46 -4.67
CA GLU A 3 -17.63 -1.29 -3.96
C GLU A 3 -16.10 -1.39 -3.76
N GLN A 4 -15.39 -0.28 -3.97
CA GLN A 4 -13.94 -0.20 -3.76
C GLN A 4 -13.60 1.09 -3.02
N VAL A 5 -12.62 1.01 -2.13
CA VAL A 5 -12.08 2.17 -1.41
C VAL A 5 -10.65 2.42 -1.86
N LEU A 6 -10.36 3.66 -2.22
CA LEU A 6 -9.03 4.12 -2.61
C LEU A 6 -8.26 4.60 -1.37
N LEU A 7 -7.12 3.96 -1.09
CA LEU A 7 -6.16 4.42 -0.09
C LEU A 7 -5.08 5.24 -0.81
N LYS A 8 -5.23 6.56 -0.72
CA LYS A 8 -4.30 7.49 -1.38
C LYS A 8 -2.98 7.57 -0.63
N CYS A 9 -1.88 7.45 -1.37
CA CYS A 9 -0.54 7.76 -0.87
C CYS A 9 0.23 8.52 -1.96
N SER A 10 0.63 9.74 -1.65
CA SER A 10 1.47 10.55 -2.53
C SER A 10 2.78 10.86 -1.83
N PHE A 11 3.88 10.77 -2.56
CA PHE A 11 5.21 11.02 -2.04
C PHE A 11 5.99 11.96 -2.96
N LYS A 12 7.01 12.59 -2.39
CA LYS A 12 7.98 13.40 -3.11
C LYS A 12 9.37 12.87 -2.79
N SER A 13 10.24 12.90 -3.79
CA SER A 13 11.60 12.40 -3.71
C SER A 13 12.51 13.43 -4.37
N SER A 14 13.67 13.69 -3.76
CA SER A 14 14.70 14.56 -4.32
C SER A 14 15.54 13.85 -5.36
N SER A 15 15.69 12.53 -5.20
CA SER A 15 16.37 11.67 -6.15
C SER A 15 15.42 11.21 -7.27
N PRO A 16 15.95 10.87 -8.45
CA PRO A 16 15.18 10.18 -9.47
C PRO A 16 14.58 8.88 -8.91
N ILE A 17 13.37 8.55 -9.36
CA ILE A 17 12.75 7.26 -9.02
C ILE A 17 13.52 6.15 -9.72
N THR A 18 13.99 5.17 -8.95
CA THR A 18 14.75 4.01 -9.47
C THR A 18 14.02 2.70 -9.26
N GLU A 19 14.51 1.61 -9.85
CA GLU A 19 14.03 0.25 -9.60
C GLU A 19 14.26 -0.23 -8.15
N SER A 20 15.12 0.46 -7.40
CA SER A 20 15.32 0.20 -5.96
C SER A 20 14.24 0.83 -5.08
N LEU A 21 13.32 1.60 -5.66
CA LEU A 21 12.20 2.16 -4.91
C LEU A 21 11.30 1.04 -4.38
N THR A 22 11.03 1.08 -3.08
CA THR A 22 10.08 0.19 -2.43
C THR A 22 8.90 0.94 -1.86
N VAL A 23 7.71 0.38 -1.98
CA VAL A 23 6.51 0.83 -1.27
C VAL A 23 5.99 -0.31 -0.41
N ASP A 24 5.83 -0.06 0.88
CA ASP A 24 5.19 -0.97 1.82
C ASP A 24 3.91 -0.36 2.34
N TRP A 25 2.82 -1.11 2.26
CA TRP A 25 1.58 -0.80 2.97
C TRP A 25 1.41 -1.75 4.14
N THR A 26 1.25 -1.17 5.32
CA THR A 26 0.94 -1.91 6.54
C THR A 26 -0.42 -1.51 7.09
N TYR A 27 -1.05 -2.44 7.80
CA TYR A 27 -2.35 -2.27 8.42
C TYR A 27 -2.25 -2.56 9.92
N ARG A 28 -2.92 -1.73 10.71
CA ARG A 28 -3.10 -1.92 12.15
C ARG A 28 -4.59 -1.94 12.49
N PRO A 29 -5.12 -3.01 13.11
CA PRO A 29 -6.52 -3.05 13.55
C PRO A 29 -6.86 -1.95 14.55
N LEU A 30 -8.10 -1.44 14.50
CA LEU A 30 -8.59 -0.42 15.44
C LEU A 30 -8.61 -0.91 16.90
N THR A 31 -8.83 -2.22 17.10
CA THR A 31 -8.78 -2.88 18.43
C THR A 31 -7.37 -2.95 19.02
N GLY A 32 -6.36 -2.48 18.30
CA GLY A 32 -4.96 -2.74 18.62
C GLY A 32 -4.52 -4.13 18.11
N GLY A 33 -3.22 -4.40 18.23
CA GLY A 33 -2.60 -5.62 17.73
C GLY A 33 -1.29 -5.36 16.98
N GLN A 34 -0.75 -6.43 16.38
CA GLN A 34 0.43 -6.37 15.52
C GLN A 34 0.11 -5.66 14.20
N MET A 35 1.12 -5.01 13.62
CA MET A 35 1.02 -4.50 12.26
C MET A 35 1.21 -5.63 11.26
N GLU A 36 0.38 -5.65 10.22
CA GLU A 36 0.44 -6.63 9.15
C GLU A 36 0.83 -5.93 7.85
N THR A 37 1.79 -6.48 7.11
CA THR A 37 2.08 -6.03 5.75
C THR A 37 1.01 -6.57 4.81
N ILE A 38 0.31 -5.67 4.12
CA ILE A 38 -0.81 -6.03 3.24
C ILE A 38 -0.46 -5.88 1.75
N PHE A 39 0.60 -5.13 1.44
CA PHE A 39 1.08 -4.95 0.07
C PHE A 39 2.53 -4.47 0.07
N HIS A 40 3.30 -4.97 -0.89
CA HIS A 40 4.67 -4.55 -1.18
C HIS A 40 4.80 -4.22 -2.67
N TYR A 41 5.63 -3.25 -3.03
CA TYR A 41 6.00 -2.97 -4.41
C TYR A 41 7.51 -2.82 -4.49
N GLN A 42 8.10 -3.51 -5.47
CA GLN A 42 9.49 -3.31 -5.90
C GLN A 42 9.57 -3.65 -7.39
N SER A 43 9.61 -2.61 -8.23
CA SER A 43 9.46 -2.67 -9.70
C SER A 43 8.12 -3.26 -10.20
N VAL A 44 7.50 -4.16 -9.45
CA VAL A 44 6.20 -4.79 -9.68
C VAL A 44 5.43 -4.88 -8.36
N PRO A 45 4.08 -4.96 -8.40
CA PRO A 45 3.24 -5.07 -7.22
C PRO A 45 3.19 -6.51 -6.67
N TYR A 46 3.28 -6.63 -5.36
CA TYR A 46 3.16 -7.86 -4.57
C TYR A 46 2.05 -7.68 -3.51
N PRO A 47 0.78 -7.88 -3.87
CA PRO A 47 -0.31 -7.88 -2.90
C PRO A 47 -0.19 -9.07 -1.95
N THR A 48 -0.71 -8.93 -0.72
CA THR A 48 -0.71 -10.05 0.22
C THR A 48 -1.52 -11.23 -0.31
N THR A 49 -0.96 -12.44 -0.13
CA THR A 49 -1.59 -13.72 -0.48
C THR A 49 -2.19 -14.42 0.74
N VAL A 50 -2.11 -13.79 1.91
CA VAL A 50 -2.55 -14.30 3.21
C VAL A 50 -3.25 -13.23 4.04
N GLY A 51 -3.97 -13.66 5.07
CA GLY A 51 -4.62 -12.77 6.01
C GLY A 51 -5.88 -12.12 5.45
N LYS A 52 -6.35 -11.10 6.16
CA LYS A 52 -7.67 -10.48 5.99
C LYS A 52 -7.88 -9.77 4.65
N PHE A 53 -6.81 -9.28 4.04
CA PHE A 53 -6.86 -8.51 2.79
C PHE A 53 -6.46 -9.32 1.56
N LYS A 54 -6.28 -10.64 1.72
CA LYS A 54 -6.00 -11.56 0.63
C LYS A 54 -7.00 -11.37 -0.52
N ASP A 55 -6.48 -11.29 -1.74
CA ASP A 55 -7.24 -11.15 -2.99
C ASP A 55 -8.13 -9.87 -3.08
N ARG A 56 -8.01 -8.95 -2.11
CA ARG A 56 -8.78 -7.70 -2.06
C ARG A 56 -7.95 -6.46 -2.30
N ILE A 57 -6.62 -6.55 -2.32
CA ILE A 57 -5.73 -5.42 -2.59
C ILE A 57 -5.42 -5.32 -4.08
N SER A 58 -5.53 -4.13 -4.65
CA SER A 58 -5.12 -3.82 -6.01
C SER A 58 -4.21 -2.60 -6.05
N TRP A 59 -3.14 -2.69 -6.84
CA TRP A 59 -2.28 -1.55 -7.11
C TRP A 59 -2.96 -0.58 -8.08
N VAL A 60 -3.03 0.69 -7.70
CA VAL A 60 -3.61 1.75 -8.54
C VAL A 60 -2.70 2.98 -8.64
N GLY A 61 -1.53 2.93 -8.01
CA GLY A 61 -0.54 4.00 -8.01
C GLY A 61 0.30 4.07 -9.28
N ASN A 62 1.11 5.11 -9.36
CA ASN A 62 2.10 5.34 -10.38
C ASN A 62 3.33 5.98 -9.73
N VAL A 63 4.33 5.15 -9.39
CA VAL A 63 5.53 5.61 -8.67
C VAL A 63 6.32 6.66 -9.44
N ALA A 64 6.31 6.62 -10.78
CA ALA A 64 6.96 7.63 -11.62
C ALA A 64 6.30 9.02 -11.51
N LYS A 65 5.05 9.08 -11.01
CA LYS A 65 4.32 10.32 -10.72
C LYS A 65 4.23 10.63 -9.22
N GLY A 66 4.99 9.92 -8.38
CA GLY A 66 4.93 10.09 -6.93
C GLY A 66 3.64 9.56 -6.30
N ASP A 67 2.99 8.58 -6.94
CA ASP A 67 1.75 7.97 -6.44
C ASP A 67 1.97 6.51 -6.06
N ALA A 68 1.70 6.20 -4.79
CA ALA A 68 1.87 4.89 -4.17
C ALA A 68 0.52 4.30 -3.69
N SER A 69 -0.59 4.73 -4.29
CA SER A 69 -1.93 4.36 -3.85
C SER A 69 -2.32 2.90 -4.14
N ILE A 70 -3.12 2.33 -3.23
CA ILE A 70 -3.74 1.02 -3.39
C ILE A 70 -5.26 1.14 -3.28
N ALA A 71 -5.99 0.14 -3.78
CA ALA A 71 -7.43 0.02 -3.59
C ALA A 71 -7.76 -1.27 -2.84
N ILE A 72 -8.78 -1.18 -1.97
CA ILE A 72 -9.38 -2.34 -1.28
C ILE A 72 -10.71 -2.63 -1.96
N GLN A 73 -10.86 -3.85 -2.46
CA GLN A 73 -12.10 -4.36 -3.04
C GLN A 73 -13.03 -4.92 -1.96
N SER A 74 -14.33 -4.70 -2.12
CA SER A 74 -15.37 -5.20 -1.20
C SER A 74 -15.04 -4.88 0.27
N PRO A 75 -14.90 -3.59 0.62
CA PRO A 75 -14.60 -3.16 1.98
C PRO A 75 -15.73 -3.54 2.92
N VAL A 76 -15.39 -3.96 4.14
CA VAL A 76 -16.35 -4.30 5.20
C VAL A 76 -16.04 -3.52 6.47
N MET A 77 -17.02 -3.33 7.35
CA MET A 77 -16.82 -2.59 8.61
C MET A 77 -15.71 -3.15 9.51
N SER A 78 -15.45 -4.46 9.41
CA SER A 78 -14.36 -5.06 10.17
C SER A 78 -12.99 -4.59 9.69
N ASP A 79 -12.83 -4.11 8.44
CA ASP A 79 -11.59 -3.57 7.85
C ASP A 79 -11.12 -2.27 8.49
N ASN A 80 -11.92 -1.67 9.38
CA ASN A 80 -11.57 -0.45 10.07
C ASN A 80 -10.26 -0.58 10.86
N GLY A 81 -9.34 0.32 10.56
CA GLY A 81 -8.02 0.38 11.16
C GLY A 81 -7.18 1.49 10.55
N THR A 82 -5.90 1.50 10.89
CA THR A 82 -4.92 2.45 10.36
C THR A 82 -4.11 1.77 9.25
N PHE A 83 -4.11 2.39 8.07
CA PHE A 83 -3.28 1.97 6.94
C PHE A 83 -2.10 2.94 6.81
N ILE A 84 -0.90 2.42 6.70
CA ILE A 84 0.34 3.19 6.66
C ILE A 84 1.07 2.87 5.36
N CYS A 85 1.37 3.91 4.59
CA CYS A 85 2.18 3.84 3.38
C CYS A 85 3.60 4.28 3.70
N SER A 86 4.58 3.41 3.45
CA SER A 86 6.00 3.69 3.62
C SER A 86 6.71 3.60 2.28
N VAL A 87 7.26 4.71 1.80
CA VAL A 87 8.01 4.78 0.54
C VAL A 87 9.48 4.98 0.84
N LYS A 88 10.35 4.18 0.22
CA LYS A 88 11.81 4.33 0.30
C LYS A 88 12.36 4.41 -1.12
N ASN A 89 13.07 5.48 -1.44
CA ASN A 89 13.77 5.65 -2.72
C ASN A 89 15.26 5.93 -2.49
N PRO A 90 16.10 4.92 -2.30
CA PRO A 90 17.55 5.13 -2.16
C PRO A 90 18.10 5.92 -3.37
N PRO A 91 19.01 6.89 -3.19
CA PRO A 91 19.76 7.25 -1.98
C PRO A 91 19.09 8.33 -1.09
N ASP A 92 17.79 8.61 -1.21
CA ASP A 92 17.11 9.58 -0.33
C ASP A 92 17.08 9.14 1.16
N VAL A 93 17.55 7.92 1.46
CA VAL A 93 17.68 7.33 2.80
C VAL A 93 19.12 6.93 3.05
#